data_AF-A0A922SAZ0-F1
#
_entry.id   AF-A0A922SAZ0-F1
#
_cell.length_a   1.000
_cell.length_b   1.000
_cell.length_c   1.000
_cell.angle_alpha   90.00
_cell.angle_beta   90.00
_cell.angle_gamma   90.00
#
_symmetry.space_group_name_H-M   'P 1'
#
loop_
_entity.id
_entity.type
_entity.pdbx_description
1 polymer ?
#
loop_
_entity_poly.entity_id
_entity_poly.type
_entity_poly.pdbx_seq_one_letter_code
_entity_poly.pdbx_strand_id
1 'polypeptide(L)'
;MSTEAECDGCGDGDEGRNVSELLLPQYALATGGLARDHRPLITFPDNNNFHIITPSEYRRLLLYLTSVPSLLEADMGFHIIIDRRKDRWNSVKTVLLRISEFFPGIIHAVYVLRPASFLQKALSEVSSKLFKEEFRFRVLVCSSVEELYEHFDRSQLTADLGGDLQYSHAEWIQQRIALEKFSTLMKEISSKLDEFMHEIVDCDMGNDPTQTKDLLDCQENRRV
;
A
#
# COMPACT_ATOMS: atom_id res chain seq x y z
N MET A 1 5.69 33.51 33.66
CA MET A 1 4.67 34.08 32.76
C MET A 1 5.40 35.02 31.82
N SER A 2 5.50 34.84 30.52
CA SER A 2 5.14 33.78 29.58
C SER A 2 6.05 34.06 28.37
N THR A 3 6.77 33.08 27.86
CA THR A 3 7.44 33.19 26.56
C THR A 3 6.65 32.35 25.58
N GLU A 4 6.00 33.04 24.65
CA GLU A 4 5.28 32.44 23.53
C GLU A 4 6.25 31.60 22.71
N ALA A 5 5.92 30.32 22.54
CA ALA A 5 6.60 29.43 21.61
C ALA A 5 6.00 29.71 20.23
N GLU A 6 6.80 30.31 19.34
CA GLU A 6 6.53 30.32 17.91
C GLU A 6 6.44 28.88 17.42
N CYS A 7 5.24 28.50 17.00
CA CYS A 7 4.96 27.24 16.35
C CYS A 7 5.51 27.36 14.92
N ASP A 8 6.72 26.86 14.70
CA ASP A 8 7.33 26.79 13.37
C ASP A 8 6.64 25.68 12.57
N GLY A 9 5.45 26.01 12.06
CA GLY A 9 4.69 25.21 11.13
C GLY A 9 5.36 25.22 9.77
N CYS A 10 6.46 24.47 9.62
CA CYS A 10 6.95 24.08 8.31
C CYS A 10 5.99 23.03 7.74
N GLY A 11 4.89 23.50 7.14
CA GLY A 11 4.16 22.74 6.15
C GLY A 11 5.09 22.53 4.95
N ASP A 12 5.82 21.42 4.95
CA ASP A 12 6.60 21.01 3.80
C ASP A 12 5.61 20.65 2.69
N GLY A 13 5.53 21.51 1.68
CA GLY A 13 4.77 21.27 0.47
C GLY A 13 5.41 20.13 -0.30
N ASP A 14 5.06 18.89 0.01
CA ASP A 14 5.41 17.71 -0.78
C ASP A 14 4.59 17.73 -2.08
N GLU A 15 4.96 18.60 -3.03
CA GLU A 15 4.58 18.53 -4.45
C GLU A 15 5.28 17.33 -5.15
N GLY A 16 5.37 16.18 -4.46
CA GLY A 16 5.84 14.96 -5.07
C GLY A 16 4.76 14.36 -5.98
N ARG A 17 5.18 13.51 -6.92
CA ARG A 17 4.31 12.82 -7.86
C ARG A 17 3.12 12.16 -7.18
N ASN A 18 1.94 12.22 -7.82
CA ASN A 18 0.77 11.49 -7.34
C ASN A 18 1.04 9.98 -7.35
N VAL A 19 0.38 9.22 -6.47
CA VAL A 19 0.55 7.76 -6.43
C VAL A 19 0.31 7.09 -7.79
N SER A 20 -0.64 7.57 -8.60
CA SER A 20 -0.85 7.04 -9.96
C SER A 20 0.39 7.19 -10.84
N GLU A 21 1.13 8.28 -10.70
CA GLU A 21 2.39 8.54 -11.42
C GLU A 21 3.57 7.75 -10.85
N LEU A 22 3.52 7.41 -9.55
CA LEU A 22 4.51 6.56 -8.89
C LEU A 22 4.37 5.08 -9.26
N LEU A 23 3.17 4.66 -9.68
CA LEU A 23 2.91 3.30 -10.13
C LEU A 23 3.50 3.05 -11.53
N LEU A 24 3.37 4.01 -12.46
CA LEU A 24 3.78 3.88 -13.87
C LEU A 24 5.19 3.30 -14.09
N PRO A 25 6.24 3.71 -13.33
CA PRO A 25 7.59 3.24 -13.57
C PRO A 25 7.82 1.80 -13.12
N GLN A 26 6.87 1.16 -12.42
CA GLN A 26 6.98 -0.22 -11.92
C GLN A 26 8.16 -0.45 -10.98
N TYR A 27 8.35 0.43 -9.98
CA TYR A 27 9.40 0.22 -8.97
C TYR A 27 9.09 -0.99 -8.06
N ALA A 28 7.80 -1.25 -7.83
CA ALA A 28 7.26 -2.40 -7.12
C ALA A 28 5.85 -2.69 -7.67
N LEU A 29 5.43 -3.94 -7.58
CA LEU A 29 4.20 -4.46 -8.17
C LEU A 29 3.41 -5.27 -7.13
N ALA A 30 2.12 -4.97 -6.99
CA ALA A 30 1.15 -5.80 -6.28
C ALA A 30 0.22 -6.44 -7.32
N THR A 31 0.64 -7.57 -7.89
CA THR A 31 -0.03 -8.22 -9.03
C THR A 31 -1.32 -8.95 -8.63
N GLY A 32 -1.56 -9.12 -7.33
CA GLY A 32 -2.63 -9.97 -6.78
C GLY A 32 -2.18 -11.42 -6.56
N GLY A 33 -0.93 -11.77 -6.90
CA GLY A 33 -0.37 -13.08 -6.60
C GLY A 33 -0.27 -13.35 -5.10
N LEU A 34 -0.43 -14.62 -4.73
CA LEU A 34 -0.31 -15.13 -3.37
C LEU A 34 0.78 -16.19 -3.27
N ALA A 35 1.42 -16.26 -2.11
CA ALA A 35 2.22 -17.43 -1.75
C ALA A 35 1.34 -18.65 -1.45
N ARG A 36 1.95 -19.84 -1.40
CA ARG A 36 1.25 -21.10 -1.06
C ARG A 36 0.61 -21.09 0.32
N ASP A 37 1.08 -20.24 1.23
CA ASP A 37 0.48 -20.01 2.56
C ASP A 37 -0.54 -18.86 2.58
N HIS A 38 -1.04 -18.47 1.39
CA HIS A 38 -2.09 -17.47 1.17
C HIS A 38 -1.73 -16.04 1.58
N ARG A 39 -0.43 -15.74 1.73
CA ARG A 39 0.06 -14.41 2.03
C ARG A 39 0.27 -13.56 0.77
N PRO A 40 0.01 -12.25 0.81
CA PRO A 40 0.17 -11.36 -0.34
C PRO A 40 1.62 -11.29 -0.82
N LEU A 41 1.79 -11.25 -2.14
CA LEU A 41 3.09 -11.09 -2.80
C LEU A 41 3.27 -9.66 -3.35
N ILE A 42 4.41 -9.05 -3.03
CA ILE A 42 4.91 -7.83 -3.68
C ILE A 42 6.19 -8.15 -4.44
N THR A 43 6.25 -7.76 -5.71
CA THR A 43 7.42 -7.98 -6.57
C THR A 43 8.14 -6.68 -6.84
N PHE A 44 9.46 -6.66 -6.63
CA PHE A 44 10.37 -5.60 -7.05
C PHE A 44 11.06 -6.06 -8.34
N PRO A 45 10.53 -5.70 -9.51
CA PRO A 45 11.04 -6.19 -10.78
C PRO A 45 12.43 -5.62 -11.07
N ASP A 46 13.08 -6.20 -12.07
CA ASP A 46 14.37 -5.76 -12.59
C ASP A 46 14.24 -4.38 -13.28
N ASN A 47 14.30 -3.33 -12.47
CA ASN A 47 14.06 -1.96 -12.89
C ASN A 47 15.22 -1.05 -12.50
N ASN A 48 15.95 -0.58 -13.52
CA ASN A 48 17.15 0.24 -13.35
C ASN A 48 16.88 1.68 -12.89
N ASN A 49 15.61 2.12 -12.84
CA ASN A 49 15.25 3.49 -12.49
C ASN A 49 15.11 3.73 -10.98
N PHE A 50 15.47 2.77 -10.14
CA PHE A 50 15.30 2.85 -8.67
C PHE A 50 16.05 4.02 -8.02
N HIS A 51 17.04 4.60 -8.71
CA HIS A 51 17.78 5.79 -8.30
C HIS A 51 16.99 7.09 -8.50
N ILE A 52 15.93 7.07 -9.31
CA ILE A 52 15.12 8.25 -9.67
C ILE A 52 14.07 8.56 -8.59
N ILE A 53 13.55 7.54 -7.91
CA ILE A 53 12.51 7.72 -6.89
C ILE A 53 13.11 8.26 -5.57
N THR A 54 12.48 9.31 -5.03
CA THR A 54 12.90 9.91 -3.75
C THR A 54 12.45 9.04 -2.56
N PRO A 55 13.02 9.22 -1.36
CA PRO A 55 12.57 8.49 -0.17
C PRO A 55 11.09 8.71 0.18
N SER A 56 10.57 9.93 0.04
CA SER A 56 9.15 10.24 0.33
C SER A 56 8.21 9.60 -0.68
N GLU A 57 8.56 9.64 -1.97
CA GLU A 57 7.84 8.93 -3.03
C GLU A 57 7.87 7.42 -2.83
N TYR A 58 9.03 6.85 -2.48
CA TYR A 58 9.17 5.42 -2.22
C TYR A 58 8.30 4.97 -1.05
N ARG A 59 8.30 5.73 0.05
CA ARG A 59 7.42 5.48 1.20
C ARG A 59 5.95 5.51 0.80
N ARG A 60 5.51 6.53 0.06
CA ARG A 60 4.11 6.64 -0.42
C ARG A 60 3.72 5.48 -1.33
N LEU A 61 4.60 5.10 -2.25
CA LEU A 61 4.38 3.94 -3.12
C LEU A 61 4.19 2.66 -2.30
N LEU A 62 5.07 2.40 -1.33
CA LEU A 62 4.96 1.19 -0.50
C LEU A 62 3.70 1.21 0.35
N LEU A 63 3.39 2.33 1.01
CA LEU A 63 2.14 2.51 1.77
C LEU A 63 0.92 2.18 0.92
N TYR A 64 0.89 2.69 -0.31
CA TYR A 64 -0.19 2.41 -1.25
C TYR A 64 -0.28 0.93 -1.60
N LEU A 65 0.83 0.32 -2.06
CA LEU A 65 0.83 -1.08 -2.48
C LEU A 65 0.46 -2.04 -1.35
N THR A 66 0.91 -1.77 -0.11
CA THR A 66 0.55 -2.59 1.06
C THR A 66 -0.89 -2.39 1.52
N SER A 67 -1.56 -1.32 1.08
CA SER A 67 -3.00 -1.10 1.35
C SER A 67 -3.92 -1.81 0.35
N VAL A 68 -3.35 -2.42 -0.70
CA VAL A 68 -4.13 -3.12 -1.73
C VAL A 68 -4.77 -4.41 -1.19
N PRO A 69 -4.04 -5.31 -0.49
CA PRO A 69 -4.66 -6.44 0.19
C PRO A 69 -5.58 -5.99 1.33
N SER A 70 -6.50 -6.86 1.73
CA SER A 70 -7.32 -6.60 2.91
C SER A 70 -6.47 -6.51 4.18
N LEU A 71 -7.01 -5.86 5.23
CA LEU A 71 -6.33 -5.75 6.53
C LEU A 71 -5.93 -7.13 7.08
N LEU A 72 -6.81 -8.13 6.93
CA LEU A 72 -6.53 -9.50 7.37
C LEU A 72 -5.34 -10.13 6.62
N GLU A 73 -5.26 -9.92 5.31
CA GLU A 73 -4.14 -10.41 4.50
C GLU A 73 -2.83 -9.69 4.83
N ALA A 74 -2.90 -8.36 5.03
CA ALA A 74 -1.75 -7.56 5.43
C ALA A 74 -1.22 -7.94 6.82
N ASP A 75 -2.11 -8.25 7.77
CA ASP A 75 -1.78 -8.68 9.14
C ASP A 75 -1.12 -10.06 9.16
N MET A 76 -1.43 -10.94 8.20
CA MET A 76 -0.66 -12.16 8.03
C MET A 76 0.79 -11.78 7.70
N GLY A 77 1.02 -10.83 6.80
CA GLY A 77 2.33 -10.36 6.38
C GLY A 77 2.69 -10.80 4.97
N PHE A 78 3.67 -10.14 4.38
CA PHE A 78 3.95 -10.17 2.96
C PHE A 78 5.12 -11.07 2.60
N HIS A 79 5.01 -11.77 1.47
CA HIS A 79 6.18 -12.26 0.76
C HIS A 79 6.65 -11.23 -0.25
N ILE A 80 7.96 -11.13 -0.43
CA ILE A 80 8.57 -10.19 -1.36
C ILE A 80 9.48 -10.92 -2.32
N ILE A 81 9.35 -10.69 -3.63
CA ILE A 81 10.33 -11.13 -4.62
C ILE A 81 11.13 -9.92 -5.09
N ILE A 82 12.45 -10.02 -5.12
CA ILE A 82 13.36 -9.03 -5.69
C ILE A 82 14.04 -9.68 -6.90
N ASP A 83 13.71 -9.20 -8.10
CA ASP A 83 14.36 -9.67 -9.33
C ASP A 83 15.52 -8.74 -9.72
N ARG A 84 16.75 -9.25 -9.65
CA ARG A 84 17.97 -8.52 -10.04
C ARG A 84 18.86 -9.36 -10.96
N ARG A 85 18.27 -10.27 -11.74
CA ARG A 85 19.02 -11.18 -12.63
C ARG A 85 19.92 -10.45 -13.64
N LYS A 86 19.54 -9.24 -14.10
CA LYS A 86 20.32 -8.44 -15.07
C LYS A 86 21.04 -7.24 -14.44
N ASP A 87 21.10 -7.15 -13.11
CA ASP A 87 21.71 -6.03 -12.38
C ASP A 87 22.97 -6.49 -11.61
N ARG A 88 23.45 -5.71 -10.65
CA ARG A 88 24.61 -5.95 -9.80
C ARG A 88 24.18 -6.29 -8.38
N TRP A 89 25.05 -6.99 -7.65
CA TRP A 89 24.79 -7.33 -6.24
C TRP A 89 24.56 -6.11 -5.33
N ASN A 90 25.20 -4.97 -5.63
CA ASN A 90 24.96 -3.75 -4.88
C ASN A 90 23.50 -3.26 -5.01
N SER A 91 22.85 -3.47 -6.17
CA SER A 91 21.44 -3.14 -6.36
C SER A 91 20.54 -3.98 -5.44
N VAL A 92 20.84 -5.28 -5.29
CA VAL A 92 20.15 -6.16 -4.32
C VAL A 92 20.25 -5.58 -2.90
N LYS A 93 21.46 -5.23 -2.47
CA LYS A 93 21.69 -4.64 -1.13
C LYS A 93 20.92 -3.33 -0.95
N THR A 94 20.95 -2.44 -1.93
CA THR A 94 20.23 -1.16 -1.88
C THR A 94 18.72 -1.39 -1.72
N VAL A 95 18.13 -2.33 -2.45
CA VAL A 95 16.69 -2.63 -2.36
C VAL A 95 16.34 -3.23 -1.00
N LEU A 96 17.15 -4.18 -0.50
CA LEU A 96 16.95 -4.78 0.83
C LEU A 96 16.99 -3.73 1.95
N LEU A 97 17.96 -2.81 1.90
CA LEU A 97 18.05 -1.70 2.86
C LEU A 97 16.82 -0.80 2.79
N ARG A 98 16.39 -0.41 1.58
CA ARG A 98 15.17 0.40 1.42
C ARG A 98 13.92 -0.31 1.90
N ILE A 99 13.77 -1.61 1.64
CA ILE A 99 12.65 -2.40 2.18
C ILE A 99 12.71 -2.41 3.70
N SER A 100 13.88 -2.67 4.29
CA SER A 100 14.05 -2.68 5.74
C SER A 100 13.73 -1.33 6.41
N GLU A 101 13.97 -0.23 5.72
CA GLU A 101 13.77 1.12 6.25
C GLU A 101 12.34 1.64 6.04
N PHE A 102 11.72 1.34 4.89
CA PHE A 102 10.47 1.99 4.46
C PHE A 102 9.25 1.07 4.36
N PHE A 103 9.42 -0.26 4.41
CA PHE A 103 8.27 -1.15 4.24
C PHE A 103 7.33 -1.07 5.46
N PRO A 104 6.04 -0.72 5.25
CA PRO A 104 5.14 -0.36 6.35
C PRO A 104 4.44 -1.56 7.02
N GLY A 105 4.66 -2.79 6.53
CA GLY A 105 3.98 -4.00 6.99
C GLY A 105 4.92 -5.08 7.50
N ILE A 106 4.35 -6.21 7.92
CA ILE A 106 5.09 -7.39 8.35
C ILE A 106 5.66 -8.09 7.12
N ILE A 107 6.97 -8.32 7.08
CA ILE A 107 7.61 -9.11 6.01
C ILE A 107 7.80 -10.54 6.53
N HIS A 108 7.16 -11.50 5.86
CA HIS A 108 7.31 -12.92 6.15
C HIS A 108 8.64 -13.46 5.61
N ALA A 109 8.89 -13.28 4.31
CA ALA A 109 10.13 -13.68 3.65
C ALA A 109 10.40 -12.85 2.40
N VAL A 110 11.69 -12.71 2.08
CA VAL A 110 12.18 -12.04 0.88
C VAL A 110 12.96 -13.05 0.03
N TYR A 111 12.62 -13.16 -1.25
CA TYR A 111 13.22 -14.03 -2.24
C TYR A 111 14.00 -13.19 -3.25
N VAL A 112 15.30 -13.41 -3.35
CA VAL A 112 16.17 -12.64 -4.24
C VAL A 112 16.57 -13.51 -5.44
N LEU A 113 16.07 -13.17 -6.63
CA LEU A 113 16.62 -13.69 -7.88
C LEU A 113 17.88 -12.88 -8.23
N ARG A 114 19.03 -13.47 -7.98
CA ARG A 114 20.33 -12.78 -8.03
C ARG A 114 20.87 -12.58 -9.46
N PRO A 115 21.82 -11.65 -9.64
CA PRO A 115 22.62 -11.56 -10.86
C PRO A 115 23.33 -12.88 -11.21
N ALA A 116 23.31 -13.26 -12.50
CA ALA A 116 23.93 -14.50 -12.98
C ALA A 116 25.46 -14.53 -12.79
N SER A 117 26.10 -13.36 -12.82
CA SER A 117 27.55 -13.17 -12.68
C SER A 117 28.09 -13.35 -11.26
N PHE A 118 27.23 -13.62 -10.27
CA PHE A 118 27.64 -13.80 -8.88
C PHE A 118 27.86 -15.30 -8.56
N LEU A 119 28.97 -15.67 -7.91
CA LEU A 119 29.31 -17.07 -7.64
C LEU A 119 28.61 -17.60 -6.37
N GLN A 120 28.07 -18.83 -6.42
CA GLN A 120 27.38 -19.45 -5.28
C GLN A 120 28.25 -19.59 -4.01
N LYS A 121 29.56 -19.82 -4.14
CA LYS A 121 30.46 -19.92 -2.97
C LYS A 121 30.53 -18.62 -2.18
N ALA A 122 30.57 -17.48 -2.88
CA ALA A 122 30.53 -16.15 -2.26
C ALA A 122 29.16 -15.85 -1.61
N LEU A 123 28.08 -16.47 -2.08
CA LEU A 123 26.76 -16.37 -1.45
C LEU A 123 26.73 -17.09 -0.11
N SER A 124 27.19 -18.34 0.00
CA SER A 124 26.97 -19.11 1.24
C SER A 124 27.64 -18.50 2.47
N GLU A 125 28.83 -17.92 2.32
CA GLU A 125 29.61 -17.36 3.44
C GLU A 125 29.19 -15.92 3.81
N VAL A 126 28.79 -15.11 2.81
CA VAL A 126 28.37 -13.72 3.04
C VAL A 126 26.87 -13.64 3.35
N SER A 127 26.03 -14.50 2.78
CA SER A 127 24.56 -14.40 2.93
C SER A 127 24.06 -14.89 4.29
N SER A 128 24.61 -15.97 4.85
CA SER A 128 23.97 -16.62 6.01
C SER A 128 24.16 -15.87 7.34
N LYS A 129 25.26 -15.13 7.48
CA LYS A 129 25.55 -14.31 8.68
C LYS A 129 25.11 -12.86 8.50
N LEU A 130 25.42 -12.24 7.35
CA LEU A 130 25.11 -10.84 7.10
C LEU A 130 23.59 -10.59 7.06
N PHE A 131 22.83 -11.43 6.35
CA PHE A 131 21.37 -11.20 6.23
C PHE A 131 20.58 -11.52 7.49
N LYS A 132 21.05 -12.46 8.32
CA LYS A 132 20.38 -12.82 9.57
C LYS A 132 20.55 -11.76 10.67
N GLU A 133 21.68 -11.05 10.67
CA GLU A 133 21.96 -10.02 11.68
C GLU A 133 21.52 -8.62 11.23
N GLU A 134 21.53 -8.33 9.91
CA GLU A 134 21.23 -7.00 9.37
C GLU A 134 19.72 -6.77 9.17
N PHE A 135 18.94 -7.82 8.87
CA PHE A 135 17.52 -7.68 8.53
C PHE A 135 16.61 -8.41 9.52
N ARG A 136 15.47 -7.79 9.84
CA ARG A 136 14.45 -8.36 10.75
C ARG A 136 13.55 -9.41 10.07
N PHE A 137 13.85 -9.78 8.83
CA PHE A 137 13.07 -10.72 8.03
C PHE A 137 13.98 -11.76 7.38
N ARG A 138 13.40 -12.92 7.03
CA ARG A 138 14.13 -14.00 6.37
C ARG A 138 14.42 -13.63 4.92
N VAL A 139 15.68 -13.78 4.50
CA VAL A 139 16.11 -13.61 3.10
C VAL A 139 16.52 -14.97 2.53
N LEU A 140 15.97 -15.33 1.37
CA LEU A 140 16.33 -16.51 0.58
C LEU A 140 16.91 -16.04 -0.76
N VAL A 141 18.11 -16.47 -1.10
CA VAL A 141 18.74 -16.13 -2.38
C VAL A 141 18.53 -17.29 -3.35
N CYS A 142 17.70 -17.07 -4.36
CA CYS A 142 17.37 -18.06 -5.37
C CYS A 142 18.39 -18.01 -6.51
N SER A 143 18.90 -19.17 -6.93
CA SER A 143 19.81 -19.24 -8.09
C SER A 143 19.07 -19.39 -9.42
N SER A 144 17.80 -19.74 -9.37
CA SER A 144 16.93 -19.96 -10.52
C SER A 144 15.50 -19.54 -10.18
N VAL A 145 14.66 -19.39 -11.19
CA VAL A 145 13.23 -19.05 -10.99
C VAL A 145 12.49 -20.25 -10.42
N GLU A 146 12.91 -21.46 -10.77
CA GLU A 146 12.32 -22.72 -10.37
C GLU A 146 12.30 -22.90 -8.85
N GLU A 147 13.28 -22.34 -8.13
CA GLU A 147 13.32 -22.33 -6.67
C GLU A 147 12.17 -21.53 -6.03
N LEU A 148 11.54 -20.61 -6.76
CA LEU A 148 10.34 -19.90 -6.29
C LEU A 148 9.13 -20.84 -6.20
N TYR A 149 9.07 -21.90 -7.00
CA TYR A 149 7.88 -22.76 -7.11
C TYR A 149 7.61 -23.61 -5.85
N GLU A 150 8.61 -23.73 -4.97
CA GLU A 150 8.46 -24.30 -3.62
C GLU A 150 7.55 -23.43 -2.73
N HIS A 151 7.51 -22.12 -3.00
CA HIS A 151 6.83 -21.12 -2.18
C HIS A 151 5.61 -20.50 -2.86
N PHE A 152 5.59 -20.51 -4.19
CA PHE A 152 4.53 -19.91 -5.00
C PHE A 152 4.00 -20.93 -6.00
N ASP A 153 2.69 -20.90 -6.23
CA ASP A 153 2.15 -21.59 -7.39
C ASP A 153 2.46 -20.79 -8.67
N ARG A 154 2.69 -21.47 -9.80
CA ARG A 154 3.00 -20.79 -11.06
C ARG A 154 1.87 -19.84 -11.48
N SER A 155 0.63 -20.20 -11.16
CA SER A 155 -0.56 -19.38 -11.46
C SER A 155 -0.59 -18.07 -10.68
N GLN A 156 0.27 -17.91 -9.67
CA GLN A 156 0.40 -16.72 -8.84
C GLN A 156 1.61 -15.85 -9.22
N LEU A 157 2.42 -16.29 -10.18
CA LEU A 157 3.61 -15.59 -10.66
C LEU A 157 3.39 -15.06 -12.07
N THR A 158 3.92 -13.87 -12.35
CA THR A 158 3.90 -13.29 -13.70
C THR A 158 4.86 -14.02 -14.65
N ALA A 159 4.69 -13.84 -15.95
CA ALA A 159 5.47 -14.54 -16.98
C ALA A 159 6.99 -14.30 -16.88
N ASP A 160 7.42 -13.11 -16.45
CA ASP A 160 8.84 -12.79 -16.20
C ASP A 160 9.45 -13.60 -15.04
N LEU A 161 8.60 -14.09 -14.13
CA LEU A 161 8.93 -15.00 -13.04
C LEU A 161 8.53 -16.45 -13.35
N GLY A 162 8.37 -16.81 -14.64
CA GLY A 162 8.12 -18.19 -15.09
C GLY A 162 6.72 -18.75 -14.80
N GLY A 163 5.80 -17.88 -14.37
CA GLY A 163 4.42 -18.24 -14.08
C GLY A 163 3.44 -17.96 -15.23
N ASP A 164 2.16 -18.15 -14.92
CA ASP A 164 1.01 -18.06 -15.83
C ASP A 164 -0.01 -16.99 -15.41
N LEU A 165 0.28 -16.19 -14.36
CA LEU A 165 -0.55 -15.05 -13.98
C LEU A 165 -0.56 -14.00 -15.10
N GLN A 166 -1.74 -13.79 -15.68
CA GLN A 166 -1.98 -12.74 -16.66
C GLN A 166 -2.05 -11.38 -15.94
N TYR A 167 -1.01 -10.57 -16.09
CA TYR A 167 -0.92 -9.25 -15.46
C TYR A 167 -0.68 -8.16 -16.51
N SER A 168 -1.58 -7.18 -16.55
CA SER A 168 -1.42 -5.94 -17.31
C SER A 168 -1.29 -4.77 -16.35
N HIS A 169 -0.10 -4.18 -16.26
CA HIS A 169 0.16 -3.09 -15.32
C HIS A 169 -0.72 -1.85 -15.61
N ALA A 170 -0.89 -1.51 -16.89
CA ALA A 170 -1.73 -0.39 -17.30
C ALA A 170 -3.20 -0.59 -16.94
N GLU A 171 -3.73 -1.79 -17.17
CA GLU A 171 -5.11 -2.13 -16.81
C GLU A 171 -5.28 -2.12 -15.28
N TRP A 172 -4.31 -2.69 -14.55
CA TRP A 172 -4.33 -2.68 -13.09
C TRP A 172 -4.39 -1.25 -12.54
N ILE A 173 -3.57 -0.32 -13.04
CA ILE A 173 -3.63 1.10 -12.64
C ILE A 173 -5.01 1.69 -12.95
N GLN A 174 -5.54 1.44 -14.16
CA GLN A 174 -6.85 1.97 -14.55
C GLN A 174 -7.96 1.48 -13.61
N GLN A 175 -7.96 0.20 -13.25
CA GLN A 175 -8.89 -0.39 -12.29
C GLN A 175 -8.75 0.25 -10.91
N ARG A 176 -7.51 0.50 -10.44
CA ARG A 176 -7.26 1.17 -9.15
C ARG A 176 -7.80 2.59 -9.13
N ILE A 177 -7.55 3.38 -10.18
CA ILE A 177 -8.10 4.74 -10.30
C ILE A 177 -9.62 4.73 -10.30
N ALA A 178 -10.25 3.77 -10.99
CA ALA A 178 -11.71 3.63 -11.01
C ALA A 178 -12.26 3.29 -9.61
N LEU A 179 -11.62 2.38 -8.88
CA LEU A 179 -12.00 1.99 -7.52
C LEU A 179 -11.86 3.15 -6.53
N GLU A 180 -10.80 3.95 -6.65
CA GLU A 180 -10.59 5.14 -5.81
C GLU A 180 -11.68 6.20 -6.06
N LYS A 181 -11.97 6.50 -7.32
CA LYS A 181 -13.06 7.42 -7.69
C LYS A 181 -14.40 6.94 -7.11
N PHE A 182 -14.68 5.65 -7.25
CA PHE A 182 -15.88 5.04 -6.67
C PHE A 182 -15.91 5.18 -5.14
N SER A 183 -14.78 4.93 -4.48
CA SER A 183 -14.67 5.06 -3.02
C SER A 183 -14.89 6.49 -2.54
N THR A 184 -14.39 7.48 -3.27
CA THR A 184 -14.64 8.91 -2.97
C THR A 184 -16.10 9.25 -3.12
N LEU A 185 -16.74 8.85 -4.23
CA LEU A 185 -18.19 9.05 -4.45
C LEU A 185 -19.02 8.41 -3.33
N MET A 186 -18.68 7.19 -2.90
CA MET A 186 -19.38 6.51 -1.80
C MET A 186 -19.25 7.26 -0.47
N LYS A 187 -18.08 7.85 -0.18
CA LYS A 187 -17.88 8.68 1.02
C LYS A 187 -18.73 9.95 0.98
N GLU A 188 -18.81 10.61 -0.18
CA GLU A 188 -19.67 11.78 -0.37
C GLU A 188 -21.15 11.44 -0.18
N ILE A 189 -21.61 10.31 -0.72
CA ILE A 189 -22.99 9.84 -0.54
C ILE A 189 -23.26 9.52 0.93
N SER A 190 -22.33 8.86 1.62
CA SER A 190 -22.45 8.57 3.06
C SER A 190 -22.57 9.86 3.87
N SER A 191 -21.72 10.86 3.62
CA SER A 191 -21.77 12.15 4.31
C SER A 191 -23.13 12.84 4.13
N LYS A 192 -23.65 12.85 2.89
CA LYS A 192 -24.97 13.45 2.61
C LYS A 192 -26.11 12.68 3.28
N LEU A 193 -26.00 11.36 3.37
CA LEU A 193 -26.99 10.54 4.08
C LEU A 193 -26.94 10.82 5.59
N ASP A 194 -25.74 10.95 6.16
CA ASP A 194 -25.54 11.28 7.57
C ASP A 194 -26.09 12.67 7.90
N GLU A 195 -25.85 13.67 7.04
CA GLU A 195 -26.44 15.02 7.13
C GLU A 195 -27.97 14.96 7.11
N PHE A 196 -28.54 14.22 6.16
CA PHE A 196 -30.00 14.06 6.05
C PHE A 196 -30.61 13.37 7.28
N MET A 197 -29.95 12.33 7.81
CA MET A 197 -30.39 11.67 9.04
C MET A 197 -30.35 12.61 10.25
N HIS A 198 -29.32 13.46 10.33
CA HIS A 198 -29.21 14.48 11.38
C HIS A 198 -30.38 15.49 11.32
N GLU A 199 -30.71 15.98 10.12
CA GLU A 199 -31.84 16.90 9.92
C GLU A 199 -33.19 16.28 10.32
N ILE A 200 -33.42 15.00 10.03
CA ILE A 200 -34.65 14.29 10.42
C ILE A 200 -34.76 14.19 11.95
N VAL A 201 -33.68 13.80 12.63
CA VAL A 201 -33.67 13.66 14.10
C VAL A 201 -33.91 15.01 14.77
N ASP A 202 -33.30 16.08 14.25
CA ASP A 202 -33.52 17.43 14.76
C ASP A 202 -34.97 17.90 14.55
N CYS A 203 -35.59 17.51 13.43
CA CYS A 203 -36.99 17.81 13.14
C CYS A 203 -37.98 17.02 14.01
N ASP A 204 -37.66 15.79 14.40
CA ASP A 204 -38.50 14.97 15.30
C ASP A 204 -38.47 15.48 16.76
N MET A 205 -37.38 16.16 17.16
CA MET A 205 -37.31 16.90 18.44
C MET A 205 -38.15 18.19 18.45
N GLY A 206 -38.62 18.68 17.30
CA GLY A 206 -39.55 19.81 17.19
C GLY A 206 -41.02 19.47 17.50
N ASN A 207 -41.34 18.19 17.73
CA ASN A 207 -42.69 17.72 18.04
C ASN A 207 -42.99 17.73 19.55
N ASP A 208 -42.48 18.74 20.28
CA ASP A 208 -42.93 19.00 21.65
C ASP A 208 -44.42 19.43 21.60
N PRO A 209 -45.37 18.67 22.17
CA PRO A 209 -46.78 19.03 22.20
C PRO A 209 -47.01 20.40 22.85
N THR A 210 -46.07 20.87 23.67
CA THR A 210 -46.10 22.20 24.30
C THR A 210 -45.91 23.32 23.27
N GLN A 211 -44.97 23.19 22.34
CA GLN A 211 -44.76 24.17 21.26
C GLN A 211 -45.90 24.16 20.22
N THR A 212 -46.45 22.97 19.95
CA THR A 212 -47.62 22.83 19.08
C THR A 212 -48.86 23.49 19.70
N LYS A 213 -49.02 23.39 21.02
CA LYS A 213 -50.10 24.05 21.77
C LYS A 213 -49.94 25.58 21.78
N ASP A 214 -48.75 26.10 22.01
CA ASP A 214 -48.49 27.55 22.01
C ASP A 214 -48.76 28.18 20.63
N LEU A 215 -48.48 27.45 19.55
CA LEU A 215 -48.79 27.89 18.17
C LEU A 215 -50.31 27.89 17.88
N LEU A 216 -51.06 26.94 18.45
CA LEU A 216 -52.52 26.86 18.32
C LEU A 216 -53.21 27.98 19.14
N ASP A 217 -52.78 28.21 20.39
CA ASP A 217 -53.31 29.27 21.26
C ASP A 217 -53.04 30.68 20.69
N CYS A 218 -51.89 30.88 20.03
CA CYS A 218 -51.57 32.12 19.33
C CYS A 218 -52.39 32.37 18.05
N GLN A 219 -52.92 31.31 17.42
CA GLN A 219 -53.80 31.43 16.25
C GLN A 219 -55.25 31.75 16.65
N GLU A 220 -55.70 31.24 17.80
CA GLU A 220 -57.06 31.47 18.32
C GLU A 220 -57.26 32.92 18.79
N ASN A 221 -56.24 33.52 19.42
CA ASN A 221 -56.25 34.93 19.85
C ASN A 221 -56.15 35.96 18.71
N ARG A 222 -55.93 35.52 17.46
CA ARG A 222 -55.79 36.41 16.29
C ARG A 222 -57.09 36.55 15.48
N ARG A 223 -58.19 35.93 15.93
CA ARG A 223 -59.52 35.94 15.27
C ARG A 223 -60.60 36.76 16.02
N VAL A 224 -60.22 37.63 16.95
CA VAL A 224 -61.14 38.58 17.62
C VAL A 224 -60.94 39.98 17.10
#